data_AF-A0A2N7NB02-F1
#
_entry.id   AF-A0A2N7NB02-F1
#
_cell.length_a   1.000
_cell.length_b   1.000
_cell.length_c   1.000
_cell.angle_alpha   90.00
_cell.angle_beta   90.00
_cell.angle_gamma   90.00
#
_symmetry.space_group_name_H-M   'P 1'
#
loop_
_entity.id
_entity.type
_entity.pdbx_description
1 polymer ?
#
loop_
_entity_poly.entity_id
_entity_poly.type
_entity_poly.pdbx_seq_one_letter_code
_entity_poly.pdbx_strand_id
1 'polypeptide(L)' 'MPSTVGNWYFHRDGTVRNDAQTSLLSGVDLSASVFKVTFKLVSGDKVTVWRDSCDDVSYRQLNMILRQWKMGAEAPI' A
#
# COMPACT_ATOMS: atom_id res chain seq x y z
N MET A 1 -0.49 0.05 -13.59
CA MET A 1 0.85 0.37 -13.08
C MET A 1 0.91 -0.09 -11.64
N PRO A 2 1.65 -1.17 -11.32
CA PRO A 2 2.00 -1.50 -9.94
C PRO A 2 2.96 -0.44 -9.37
N SER A 3 2.99 -0.27 -8.05
CA SER A 3 4.00 0.57 -7.38
C SER A 3 5.03 -0.33 -6.70
N THR A 4 6.29 0.09 -6.74
CA THR A 4 7.39 -0.58 -6.05
C THR A 4 8.00 0.36 -5.02
N VAL A 5 8.06 -0.07 -3.75
CA VAL A 5 8.75 0.66 -2.68
C VAL A 5 9.67 -0.28 -1.92
N GLY A 6 10.97 -0.12 -2.09
CA GLY A 6 11.95 -1.13 -1.64
C GLY A 6 11.63 -2.48 -2.27
N ASN A 7 11.50 -3.53 -1.45
CA ASN A 7 11.19 -4.89 -1.91
C ASN A 7 9.67 -5.16 -2.00
N TRP A 8 8.84 -4.13 -1.84
CA TRP A 8 7.38 -4.28 -1.87
C TRP A 8 6.80 -3.89 -3.23
N TYR A 9 5.95 -4.77 -3.77
CA TYR A 9 5.22 -4.60 -5.02
C TYR A 9 3.72 -4.57 -4.74
N PHE A 10 3.04 -3.53 -5.23
CA PHE A 10 1.62 -3.30 -4.99
C PHE A 10 0.82 -3.33 -6.28
N HIS A 11 -0.22 -4.14 -6.32
CA HIS A 11 -1.21 -4.17 -7.38
C HIS A 11 -2.49 -3.44 -6.97
N ARG A 12 -3.28 -2.98 -7.96
CA ARG A 12 -4.52 -2.22 -7.72
C ARG A 12 -5.63 -3.05 -7.08
N ASP A 13 -5.62 -4.36 -7.28
CA ASP A 13 -6.57 -5.30 -6.67
C ASP A 13 -6.28 -5.55 -5.17
N GLY A 14 -5.20 -4.98 -4.63
CA GLY A 14 -4.78 -5.15 -3.25
C GLY A 14 -3.78 -6.29 -3.04
N THR A 15 -3.31 -6.93 -4.11
CA THR A 15 -2.19 -7.88 -3.99
C THR A 15 -0.91 -7.14 -3.64
N VAL A 16 -0.24 -7.62 -2.59
CA VAL A 16 1.04 -7.11 -2.11
C VAL A 16 2.04 -8.25 -2.11
N ARG A 17 3.19 -8.03 -2.74
CA ARG A 17 4.27 -9.02 -2.81
C ARG A 17 5.58 -8.43 -2.30
N ASN A 18 6.33 -9.22 -1.56
CA ASN A 18 7.74 -8.98 -1.28
C ASN A 18 8.54 -10.28 -1.46
N ASP A 19 9.83 -10.26 -1.10
CA ASP A 19 10.71 -11.43 -1.26
C ASP A 19 10.31 -12.62 -0.37
N ALA A 20 9.61 -12.36 0.73
CA ALA A 20 9.21 -13.37 1.71
C ALA A 20 7.81 -13.95 1.44
N GLN A 21 6.89 -13.15 0.88
CA GLN A 21 5.49 -13.53 0.76
C GLN A 21 4.72 -12.76 -0.32
N THR A 22 3.62 -13.37 -0.75
CA THR A 22 2.52 -12.70 -1.44
C THR A 22 1.29 -12.74 -0.53
N SER A 23 0.64 -11.60 -0.35
CA SER A 23 -0.52 -11.45 0.53
C SER A 23 -1.49 -10.41 -0.05
N LEU A 24 -2.63 -10.22 0.63
CA LEU A 24 -3.65 -9.25 0.24
C LEU A 24 -3.76 -8.13 1.28
N LEU A 25 -4.10 -6.92 0.84
CA LEU A 25 -4.49 -5.83 1.74
C LEU A 25 -5.75 -6.21 2.51
N SER A 26 -5.71 -6.00 3.82
CA SER A 26 -6.87 -6.10 4.72
C SER A 26 -7.30 -4.74 5.28
N GLY A 27 -6.44 -3.72 5.18
CA GLY A 27 -6.78 -2.35 5.55
C GLY A 27 -5.65 -1.37 5.28
N VAL A 28 -5.99 -0.10 5.14
CA VAL A 28 -5.02 0.98 4.92
C VAL A 28 -5.35 2.21 5.77
N ASP A 29 -4.31 2.83 6.32
CA ASP A 29 -4.34 4.11 7.02
C ASP A 29 -3.52 5.14 6.25
N LEU A 30 -4.22 6.17 5.78
CA LEU A 30 -3.72 7.24 4.94
C LEU A 30 -3.87 8.62 5.61
N SER A 31 -4.25 8.65 6.90
CA SER A 31 -4.47 9.88 7.67
C SER A 31 -3.23 10.77 7.73
N ALA A 32 -2.04 10.17 7.75
CA ALA A 32 -0.75 10.83 7.76
C ALA A 32 0.01 10.76 6.43
N SER A 33 -0.70 10.60 5.30
CA SER A 33 -0.11 10.36 3.96
C SER A 33 0.94 11.39 3.49
N VAL A 34 0.95 12.60 4.06
CA VAL A 34 2.00 13.60 3.84
C VAL A 34 3.38 13.11 4.29
N PHE A 35 3.42 12.26 5.33
CA PHE A 35 4.64 11.75 5.98
C PHE A 35 4.80 10.24 5.81
N LYS A 36 3.73 9.46 5.94
CA LYS A 36 3.76 8.00 5.89
C LYS A 36 2.44 7.40 5.44
N VAL A 37 2.50 6.18 4.93
CA VAL A 37 1.33 5.30 4.76
C VAL A 37 1.51 4.05 5.59
N THR A 38 0.41 3.54 6.12
CA THR A 38 0.40 2.27 6.85
C THR A 38 -0.65 1.35 6.25
N PHE A 39 -0.31 0.09 6.04
CA PHE A 39 -1.24 -0.90 5.54
C PHE A 39 -1.12 -2.21 6.33
N LYS A 40 -2.22 -2.95 6.36
CA LYS A 40 -2.34 -4.26 6.98
C LYS A 40 -2.56 -5.30 5.91
N LEU A 41 -1.95 -6.46 6.11
CA LEU A 41 -2.10 -7.62 5.26
C LEU A 41 -3.08 -8.61 5.89
N VAL A 42 -3.69 -9.47 5.07
CA VAL A 42 -4.53 -10.59 5.56
C VAL A 42 -3.70 -11.59 6.37
N SER A 43 -2.39 -11.68 6.11
CA SER A 43 -1.43 -12.44 6.94
C SER A 43 -1.30 -11.92 8.37
N GLY A 44 -1.85 -10.75 8.69
CA GLY A 44 -1.77 -10.11 10.00
C GLY A 44 -0.65 -9.06 10.12
N ASP A 45 0.26 -9.01 9.14
CA ASP A 45 1.36 -8.06 9.15
C ASP A 45 0.87 -6.62 9.00
N LYS A 46 1.51 -5.72 9.75
CA LYS A 46 1.31 -4.28 9.63
C LYS A 46 2.61 -3.65 9.16
N VAL A 47 2.54 -2.94 8.04
CA VAL A 47 3.70 -2.31 7.40
C VAL A 47 3.50 -0.81 7.35
N THR A 48 4.55 -0.06 7.67
CA THR A 48 4.58 1.39 7.55
C THR A 48 5.69 1.78 6.59
N VAL A 49 5.34 2.58 5.58
CA VAL A 49 6.28 3.15 4.62
C VAL A 49 6.34 4.65 4.85
N TRP A 50 7.54 5.16 5.14
CA TRP A 50 7.79 6.59 5.34
C TRP A 50 8.17 7.24 4.03
N ARG A 51 7.70 8.47 3.80
CA ARG A 51 7.96 9.20 2.56
C ARG A 51 9.46 9.45 2.32
N ASP A 52 10.20 9.75 3.37
CA ASP A 52 11.65 10.00 3.33
C ASP A 52 12.49 8.73 3.10
N SER A 53 11.88 7.54 3.25
CA SER A 53 12.54 6.25 3.01
C SER A 53 12.51 5.79 1.55
N CYS A 54 11.87 6.53 0.65
CA CYS A 54 11.72 6.16 -0.76
C CYS A 54 11.68 7.37 -1.69
N ASP A 55 11.89 7.12 -2.98
CA ASP A 55 11.72 8.15 -4.02
C ASP A 55 10.28 8.72 -4.01
N ASP A 56 10.16 10.03 -4.20
CA ASP A 56 8.89 10.75 -4.08
C ASP A 56 7.88 10.32 -5.15
N VAL A 57 8.33 9.95 -6.36
CA VAL A 57 7.44 9.44 -7.43
C VAL A 57 6.87 8.09 -7.02
N SER A 58 7.71 7.18 -6.53
CA SER A 58 7.27 5.87 -6.04
C SER A 58 6.30 6.00 -4.86
N TYR A 59 6.58 6.90 -3.92
CA TYR A 59 5.70 7.16 -2.78
C TYR A 59 4.33 7.72 -3.19
N ARG A 60 4.29 8.65 -4.16
CA ARG A 60 3.04 9.18 -4.71
C ARG A 60 2.24 8.10 -5.42
N GLN A 61 2.89 7.24 -6.18
CA GLN A 61 2.24 6.10 -6.85
C GLN A 61 1.66 5.11 -5.83
N LEU A 62 2.41 4.78 -4.78
CA LEU A 62 1.92 3.93 -3.69
C LEU A 62 0.67 4.53 -3.06
N ASN A 63 0.72 5.81 -2.68
CA ASN A 63 -0.43 6.53 -2.13
C ASN A 63 -1.65 6.46 -3.04
N MET A 64 -1.47 6.67 -4.34
CA MET A 64 -2.56 6.61 -5.32
C MET A 64 -3.19 5.21 -5.37
N ILE A 65 -2.38 4.15 -5.40
CA ILE A 65 -2.88 2.77 -5.44
C ILE A 65 -3.65 2.42 -4.16
N LEU A 66 -3.09 2.75 -2.99
CA LEU A 66 -3.75 2.46 -1.71
C LEU A 66 -5.07 3.25 -1.55
N ARG A 67 -5.14 4.48 -2.06
CA ARG A 67 -6.39 5.27 -2.11
C ARG A 67 -7.43 4.61 -3.01
N GLN A 68 -7.05 4.20 -4.22
CA GLN A 68 -7.94 3.53 -5.16
C GLN A 68 -8.48 2.23 -4.59
N TRP A 69 -7.61 1.42 -3.97
CA TRP A 69 -8.02 0.19 -3.31
C TRP A 69 -9.00 0.47 -2.16
N LYS A 70 -8.70 1.44 -1.28
CA LYS A 70 -9.59 1.79 -0.16
C LYS A 70 -10.99 2.18 -0.63
N MET A 71 -11.07 3.04 -1.65
CA MET A 71 -12.35 3.46 -2.22
C MET A 71 -13.13 2.28 -2.83
N GLY A 72 -12.45 1.33 -3.47
CA GLY A 72 -13.08 0.12 -4.00
C GLY A 72 -13.54 -0.84 -2.90
N ALA A 73 -12.79 -0.95 -1.80
CA ALA A 73 -13.17 -1.78 -0.65
C ALA A 73 -14.35 -1.19 0.15
N GLU A 74 -14.52 0.13 0.13
CA GLU A 74 -15.62 0.84 0.78
C GLU A 74 -16.85 1.03 -0.14
N ALA A 75 -16.79 0.60 -1.40
CA ALA A 75 -17.91 0.70 -2.33
C ALA A 75 -19.04 -0.29 -1.97
N PRO A 76 -20.33 0.12 -1.99
CA PRO A 76 -21.45 -0.79 -1.78
C PRO A 76 -21.48 -1.88 -2.87
N ILE A 77 -21.83 -3.10 -2.46
CA ILE A 77 -22.04 -4.26 -3.34
C ILE A 77 -23.42 -4.18 -3.97
#